data_AF-A0A7X7LN55-F1
#
_entry.id   AF-A0A7X7LN55-F1
#
_cell.length_a   1.000
_cell.length_b   1.000
_cell.length_c   1.000
_cell.angle_alpha   90.00
_cell.angle_beta   90.00
_cell.angle_gamma   90.00
#
_symmetry.space_group_name_H-M   'P 1'
#
loop_
_entity.id
_entity.type
_entity.pdbx_description
1 polymer ?
#
loop_
_entity_poly.entity_id
_entity_poly.type
_entity_poly.pdbx_seq_one_letter_code
_entity_poly.pdbx_strand_id
1 'polypeptide(L)'
;MRFFKSLSSMTTGLVLLALVGAAAAIGSSLWPEYFFRSWPFRLLLALLLINMILCTINTSGRFFRRRARISRDWRLLLRTLGLVMLHAGIVFILVGASLYSWLGHSVQLSIREGDTVQIENILPVTKPFDLKLDKFYIEFHHDGSPAQYYADLQVLEGDKTTLEKTIKVNYPLVYNGVKFYQSSYGYLTEVLVRDGEETPRTLL
;
A
#
# COMPACT_ATOMS: atom_id res chain seq x y z
N MET A 1 -7.29 36.78 -11.57
CA MET A 1 -8.48 36.03 -12.05
C MET A 1 -8.21 34.99 -13.14
N ARG A 2 -7.29 35.19 -14.10
CA ARG A 2 -6.98 34.20 -15.16
C ARG A 2 -6.28 32.94 -14.65
N PHE A 3 -5.38 33.08 -13.68
CA PHE A 3 -4.64 31.97 -13.06
C PHE A 3 -5.57 30.92 -12.40
N PHE A 4 -6.50 31.36 -11.54
CA PHE A 4 -7.49 30.46 -10.92
C PHE A 4 -8.42 29.75 -11.91
N LYS A 5 -8.76 30.42 -13.03
CA LYS A 5 -9.55 29.79 -14.10
C LYS A 5 -8.76 28.71 -14.84
N SER A 6 -7.46 28.91 -15.03
CA SER A 6 -6.57 27.90 -15.61
C SER A 6 -6.37 26.71 -14.65
N LEU A 7 -6.17 27.00 -13.36
CA LEU A 7 -5.94 25.99 -12.33
C LEU A 7 -7.16 25.11 -12.02
N SER A 8 -8.37 25.59 -12.30
CA SER A 8 -9.63 24.83 -12.12
C SER A 8 -10.19 24.23 -13.43
N SER A 9 -9.42 24.29 -14.52
CA SER A 9 -9.81 23.76 -15.82
C SER A 9 -9.69 22.24 -15.88
N MET A 10 -10.58 21.59 -16.64
CA MET A 10 -10.52 20.14 -16.90
C MET A 10 -9.28 19.76 -17.71
N THR A 11 -8.84 20.61 -18.63
CA THR A 11 -7.63 20.37 -19.45
C THR A 11 -6.39 20.23 -18.55
N THR A 12 -6.26 21.12 -17.57
CA THR A 12 -5.17 21.08 -16.60
C THR A 12 -5.20 19.79 -15.78
N GLY A 13 -6.39 19.36 -15.35
CA GLY A 13 -6.56 18.08 -14.64
C GLY A 13 -6.14 16.88 -15.47
N LEU A 14 -6.51 16.82 -16.75
CA LEU A 14 -6.12 15.75 -17.66
C LEU A 14 -4.60 15.71 -17.91
N VAL A 15 -3.96 16.87 -18.07
CA VAL A 15 -2.50 16.96 -18.20
C VAL A 15 -1.81 16.48 -16.93
N LEU A 16 -2.26 16.92 -15.75
CA LEU A 16 -1.70 16.48 -14.46
C LEU A 16 -1.88 14.97 -14.27
N LEU A 17 -3.03 14.42 -14.62
CA LEU A 17 -3.28 12.98 -14.56
C LEU A 17 -2.33 12.18 -15.46
N ALA A 18 -2.11 12.63 -16.69
CA ALA A 18 -1.17 12.00 -17.61
C ALA A 18 0.28 12.05 -17.08
N LEU A 19 0.68 13.18 -16.50
CA LEU A 19 2.01 13.32 -15.88
C LEU A 19 2.19 12.40 -14.67
N VAL A 20 1.19 12.30 -13.79
CA VAL A 20 1.22 11.37 -12.65
C VAL A 20 1.32 9.93 -13.15
N GLY A 21 0.56 9.56 -14.18
CA GLY A 21 0.60 8.22 -14.78
C GLY A 21 1.96 7.87 -15.39
N ALA A 22 2.54 8.77 -16.19
CA ALA A 22 3.87 8.59 -16.77
C ALA A 22 4.95 8.50 -15.70
N ALA A 23 4.90 9.38 -14.70
CA ALA A 23 5.83 9.38 -13.58
C ALA A 23 5.72 8.06 -12.78
N ALA A 24 4.51 7.58 -12.50
CA ALA A 24 4.29 6.30 -11.83
C ALA A 24 4.83 5.11 -12.64
N ALA A 25 4.62 5.08 -13.96
CA ALA A 25 5.13 4.02 -14.83
C ALA A 25 6.67 3.97 -14.83
N ILE A 26 7.32 5.12 -15.02
CA ILE A 26 8.79 5.22 -15.01
C ILE A 26 9.34 4.92 -13.62
N GLY A 27 8.76 5.54 -12.60
CA GLY A 27 9.21 5.45 -11.22
C GLY A 27 9.10 4.06 -10.61
N SER A 28 8.00 3.34 -10.90
CA SER A 28 7.84 1.96 -10.47
C SER A 28 8.82 1.00 -11.13
N SER A 29 9.23 1.27 -12.37
CA SER A 29 10.23 0.45 -13.08
C SER A 29 11.66 0.70 -12.59
N LEU A 30 12.00 1.93 -12.22
CA LEU A 30 13.38 2.30 -11.88
C LEU A 30 13.66 2.21 -10.37
N TRP A 31 12.72 2.65 -9.53
CA TRP A 31 12.89 2.76 -8.07
C TRP A 31 11.60 2.44 -7.31
N PRO A 32 11.13 1.18 -7.34
CA PRO A 32 9.84 0.79 -6.77
C PRO A 32 9.71 1.09 -5.26
N GLU A 33 10.81 0.99 -4.51
CA GLU A 33 10.87 1.19 -3.05
C GLU A 33 10.67 2.65 -2.62
N TYR A 34 11.22 3.60 -3.38
CA TYR A 34 11.36 5.00 -2.93
C TYR A 34 10.53 6.00 -3.75
N PHE A 35 10.16 5.66 -4.98
CA PHE A 35 9.59 6.62 -5.92
C PHE A 35 8.31 7.28 -5.40
N PHE A 36 7.37 6.50 -4.86
CA PHE A 36 6.08 7.01 -4.36
C PHE A 36 6.18 7.88 -3.09
N ARG A 37 7.36 7.93 -2.46
CA ARG A 37 7.68 8.80 -1.32
C ARG A 37 8.50 10.02 -1.72
N SER A 38 8.96 10.07 -2.96
CA SER A 38 9.77 11.18 -3.46
C SER A 38 8.96 12.49 -3.45
N TRP A 39 9.66 13.58 -3.15
CA TRP A 39 9.04 14.92 -3.16
C TRP A 39 8.41 15.30 -4.52
N PRO A 40 8.94 14.93 -5.70
CA PRO A 40 8.33 15.30 -6.98
C PRO A 40 7.01 14.58 -7.20
N PHE A 41 6.93 13.29 -6.85
CA PHE A 41 5.68 12.53 -6.96
C PHE A 41 4.61 13.11 -6.03
N ARG A 42 4.97 13.42 -4.78
CA ARG A 42 4.09 14.10 -3.83
C ARG A 42 3.61 15.45 -4.34
N LEU A 43 4.49 16.26 -4.92
CA LEU A 43 4.11 17.54 -5.51
C LEU A 43 3.10 17.36 -6.64
N LEU A 44 3.35 16.44 -7.58
CA LEU A 44 2.42 16.15 -8.69
C LEU A 44 1.06 15.70 -8.17
N LEU A 45 1.04 14.80 -7.17
CA LEU A 45 -0.19 14.32 -6.55
C LEU A 45 -0.96 15.45 -5.84
N ALA A 46 -0.27 16.35 -5.14
CA ALA A 46 -0.87 17.52 -4.50
C ALA A 46 -1.46 18.50 -5.52
N LEU A 47 -0.75 18.77 -6.62
CA LEU A 47 -1.26 19.63 -7.69
C LEU A 47 -2.52 19.05 -8.33
N LEU A 48 -2.54 17.74 -8.60
CA LEU A 48 -3.72 17.04 -9.10
C LEU A 48 -4.89 17.11 -8.11
N LEU A 49 -4.64 16.87 -6.82
CA LEU A 49 -5.66 16.96 -5.77
C LEU A 49 -6.25 18.37 -5.68
N ILE A 50 -5.41 19.42 -5.66
CA ILE A 50 -5.88 20.81 -5.60
C ILE A 50 -6.71 21.15 -6.84
N ASN A 51 -6.25 20.80 -8.05
CA ASN A 51 -7.01 20.99 -9.28
C ASN A 51 -8.38 20.29 -9.21
N MET A 52 -8.42 19.03 -8.77
CA MET A 52 -9.63 18.24 -8.67
C MET A 52 -10.60 18.79 -7.63
N ILE A 53 -10.13 19.27 -6.48
CA ILE A 53 -10.97 19.95 -5.48
C ILE A 53 -11.60 21.20 -6.09
N LEU A 54 -10.81 22.07 -6.73
CA LEU A 54 -11.31 23.30 -7.36
C LEU A 54 -12.31 23.02 -8.48
N CYS A 55 -12.04 22.01 -9.31
CA CYS A 55 -12.93 21.55 -10.38
C CYS A 55 -14.26 21.02 -9.80
N THR A 56 -14.18 20.24 -8.72
CA THR A 56 -15.35 19.68 -8.01
C THR A 56 -16.20 20.78 -7.41
N ILE A 57 -15.60 21.78 -6.73
CA ILE A 57 -16.32 22.94 -6.19
C ILE A 57 -17.05 23.70 -7.31
N ASN A 58 -16.38 23.95 -8.44
CA ASN A 58 -16.99 24.64 -9.58
C ASN A 58 -18.14 23.84 -10.19
N THR A 59 -17.99 22.52 -10.33
CA THR A 59 -19.00 21.62 -10.90
C THR A 59 -20.22 21.47 -10.00
N SER A 60 -20.00 21.24 -8.69
CA SER A 60 -21.05 21.20 -7.69
C SER A 60 -21.79 22.54 -7.58
N GLY A 61 -21.08 23.67 -7.65
CA GLY A 61 -21.71 25.00 -7.68
C GLY A 61 -22.63 25.22 -8.89
N ARG A 62 -22.31 24.64 -10.05
CA ARG A 62 -23.21 24.67 -11.23
C ARG A 62 -24.45 23.81 -11.02
N PHE A 63 -24.32 22.66 -10.36
CA PHE A 63 -25.45 21.80 -10.00
C PHE A 63 -26.42 22.51 -9.05
N PHE A 64 -25.91 23.08 -7.94
CA PHE A 64 -26.74 23.80 -6.98
C PHE A 64 -27.50 24.97 -7.61
N ARG A 65 -26.83 25.78 -8.45
CA ARG A 65 -27.47 26.90 -9.15
C ARG A 65 -28.58 26.49 -10.12
N ARG A 66 -28.54 25.26 -10.66
CA ARG A 66 -29.51 24.74 -11.63
C ARG A 66 -30.49 23.72 -11.05
N ARG A 67 -30.45 23.50 -9.74
CA ARG A 67 -31.18 22.42 -9.05
C ARG A 67 -32.69 22.44 -9.31
N ALA A 68 -33.33 23.61 -9.24
CA ALA A 68 -34.77 23.77 -9.44
C ALA A 68 -35.25 23.40 -10.86
N ARG A 69 -34.39 23.59 -11.88
CA ARG A 69 -34.67 23.20 -13.27
C ARG A 69 -34.39 21.71 -13.49
N ILE A 70 -33.33 21.20 -12.87
CA ILE A 70 -32.88 19.80 -13.01
C ILE A 70 -33.84 18.83 -12.31
N SER A 71 -34.43 19.20 -11.17
CA SER A 71 -35.32 18.32 -10.39
C SER A 71 -36.65 17.97 -11.08
N ARG A 72 -36.98 18.62 -12.20
CA ARG A 72 -38.18 18.32 -13.00
C ARG A 72 -37.98 17.18 -14.00
N ASP A 73 -36.73 16.84 -14.34
CA ASP A 73 -36.40 15.77 -15.28
C ASP A 73 -35.44 14.76 -14.61
N TRP A 74 -35.96 13.58 -14.29
CA TRP A 74 -35.21 12.52 -13.60
C TRP A 74 -33.99 12.04 -14.40
N ARG A 75 -34.03 12.04 -15.74
CA ARG A 75 -32.89 11.64 -16.57
C ARG A 75 -31.76 12.66 -16.49
N LEU A 76 -32.09 13.94 -16.49
CA LEU A 76 -31.12 15.03 -16.33
C LEU A 76 -30.53 15.07 -14.92
N LEU A 77 -31.36 14.81 -13.91
CA LEU A 77 -30.94 14.69 -12.52
C LEU A 77 -29.92 13.56 -12.34
N LEU A 78 -30.22 12.35 -12.84
CA LEU A 78 -29.31 11.20 -12.72
C LEU A 78 -27.95 11.48 -13.39
N ARG A 79 -27.95 12.08 -14.59
CA ARG A 79 -26.72 12.45 -15.30
C ARG A 79 -25.88 13.46 -14.52
N THR A 80 -26.52 14.48 -13.97
CA THR A 80 -25.79 15.56 -13.27
C THR A 80 -25.29 15.11 -11.90
N LEU A 81 -26.08 14.29 -11.18
CA LEU A 81 -25.67 13.68 -9.93
C LEU A 81 -24.51 12.71 -10.14
N GLY A 82 -24.56 11.88 -11.19
CA GLY A 82 -23.47 10.97 -11.57
C GLY A 82 -22.16 11.71 -11.83
N LEU A 83 -22.20 12.85 -12.52
CA LEU A 83 -21.00 13.68 -12.75
C LEU A 83 -20.42 14.24 -11.45
N VAL A 84 -21.26 14.78 -10.55
CA VAL A 84 -20.81 15.31 -9.26
C VAL A 84 -20.26 14.19 -8.37
N MET A 85 -20.92 13.03 -8.35
CA MET A 85 -20.49 11.85 -7.59
C MET A 85 -19.15 11.31 -8.10
N LEU A 86 -18.94 11.25 -9.41
CA LEU A 86 -17.67 10.83 -10.00
C LEU A 86 -16.52 11.73 -9.52
N HIS A 87 -16.68 13.05 -9.64
CA HIS A 87 -15.64 14.00 -9.20
C HIS A 87 -15.40 13.93 -7.69
N ALA A 88 -16.45 13.83 -6.88
CA ALA A 88 -16.34 13.65 -5.44
C ALA A 88 -15.61 12.34 -5.06
N GLY A 89 -15.91 11.24 -5.76
CA GLY A 89 -15.24 9.95 -5.56
C GLY A 89 -13.76 10.00 -5.93
N ILE A 90 -13.41 10.65 -7.04
CA ILE A 90 -12.00 10.83 -7.44
C ILE A 90 -11.26 11.67 -6.39
N VAL A 91 -11.84 12.78 -5.93
CA VAL A 91 -11.24 13.58 -4.85
C VAL A 91 -11.06 12.74 -3.59
N PHE A 92 -12.05 11.95 -3.20
CA PHE A 92 -11.97 11.07 -2.03
C PHE A 92 -10.80 10.08 -2.13
N ILE A 93 -10.63 9.41 -3.28
CA ILE A 93 -9.51 8.49 -3.51
C ILE A 93 -8.16 9.24 -3.48
N LEU A 94 -8.07 10.42 -4.11
CA LEU A 94 -6.85 11.23 -4.14
C LEU A 94 -6.46 11.75 -2.76
N VAL A 95 -7.44 12.10 -1.91
CA VAL A 95 -7.20 12.44 -0.50
C VAL A 95 -6.59 11.25 0.22
N GLY A 96 -7.16 10.05 0.08
CA GLY A 96 -6.60 8.83 0.67
C GLY A 96 -5.18 8.55 0.20
N ALA A 97 -4.93 8.64 -1.11
CA ALA A 97 -3.59 8.46 -1.69
C ALA A 97 -2.58 9.50 -1.18
N SER A 98 -3.00 10.76 -1.03
CA SER A 98 -2.15 11.83 -0.50
C SER A 98 -1.87 11.62 0.99
N LEU A 99 -2.87 11.26 1.79
CA LEU A 99 -2.66 10.93 3.21
C LEU A 99 -1.68 9.75 3.35
N TYR A 100 -1.86 8.69 2.56
CA TYR A 100 -0.96 7.54 2.57
C TYR A 100 0.46 7.90 2.12
N SER A 101 0.63 8.69 1.06
CA SER A 101 1.97 9.06 0.58
C SER A 101 2.76 9.91 1.58
N TRP A 102 2.09 10.68 2.44
CA TRP A 102 2.73 11.51 3.48
C TRP A 102 2.91 10.80 4.82
N LEU A 103 1.89 10.06 5.28
CA LEU A 103 1.84 9.47 6.62
C LEU A 103 2.11 7.97 6.64
N GLY A 104 2.04 7.31 5.48
CA GLY A 104 2.19 5.87 5.36
C GLY A 104 3.66 5.44 5.39
N HIS A 105 3.94 4.45 6.24
CA HIS A 105 5.23 3.78 6.32
C HIS A 105 5.06 2.28 6.08
N SER A 106 5.92 1.75 5.22
CA SER A 106 6.05 0.34 4.84
C SER A 106 7.51 0.10 4.48
N VAL A 107 8.04 -1.05 4.84
CA VAL A 107 9.40 -1.46 4.52
C VAL A 107 9.37 -2.95 4.22
N GLN A 108 10.13 -3.37 3.22
CA GLN A 108 10.35 -4.78 2.97
C GLN A 108 11.52 -5.26 3.82
N LEU A 109 11.30 -6.32 4.59
CA LEU A 109 12.31 -6.91 5.46
C LEU A 109 12.63 -8.31 4.97
N SER A 110 13.92 -8.62 4.90
CA SER A 110 14.42 -9.97 4.66
C SER A 110 15.03 -10.45 5.96
N ILE A 111 14.39 -11.43 6.60
CA ILE A 111 14.82 -12.01 7.88
C ILE A 111 15.04 -13.51 7.69
N ARG A 112 16.10 -14.07 8.27
CA ARG A 112 16.38 -15.51 8.25
C ARG A 112 15.89 -16.14 9.55
N GLU A 113 15.74 -17.46 9.54
CA GLU A 113 15.44 -18.20 10.77
C GLU A 113 16.55 -17.97 11.80
N GLY A 114 16.16 -17.67 13.04
CA GLY A 114 17.04 -17.26 14.12
C GLY A 114 17.36 -15.77 14.17
N ASP A 115 17.11 -15.00 13.12
CA ASP A 115 17.40 -13.56 13.11
C ASP A 115 16.38 -12.77 13.94
N THR A 116 16.88 -11.76 14.64
CA THR A 116 16.08 -10.76 15.37
C THR A 116 16.31 -9.38 14.76
N VAL A 117 15.22 -8.67 14.45
CA VAL A 117 15.25 -7.32 13.87
C VAL A 117 14.57 -6.32 14.80
N GLN A 118 15.29 -5.25 15.13
CA GLN A 118 14.76 -4.13 15.91
C GLN A 118 13.86 -3.26 15.03
N ILE A 119 12.56 -3.21 15.32
CA ILE A 119 11.58 -2.56 14.45
C ILE A 119 11.67 -1.03 14.54
N GLU A 120 12.15 -0.48 15.65
CA GLU A 120 12.36 0.98 15.79
C GLU A 120 13.35 1.59 14.79
N ASN A 121 14.31 0.80 14.30
CA ASN A 121 15.34 1.29 13.39
C ASN A 121 14.85 1.42 11.95
N ILE A 122 13.70 0.82 11.63
CA ILE A 122 13.17 0.68 10.27
C ILE A 122 11.79 1.30 10.09
N LEU A 123 11.00 1.40 11.16
CA LEU A 123 9.66 1.97 11.13
C LEU A 123 9.47 2.91 12.33
N PRO A 124 8.76 4.04 12.14
CA PRO A 124 8.39 4.91 13.24
C PRO A 124 7.29 4.24 14.07
N VAL A 125 7.69 3.54 15.12
CA VAL A 125 6.80 2.85 16.06
C VAL A 125 6.66 3.66 17.36
N THR A 126 5.50 3.57 18.00
CA THR A 126 5.23 4.26 19.27
C THR A 126 6.00 3.64 20.44
N LYS A 127 6.23 2.33 20.40
CA LYS A 127 6.98 1.57 21.39
C LYS A 127 8.02 0.71 20.67
N PRO A 128 9.30 0.75 21.07
CA PRO A 128 10.34 -0.15 20.57
C PRO A 128 10.00 -1.61 20.83
N PHE A 129 10.29 -2.47 19.87
CA PHE A 129 10.15 -3.93 20.00
C PHE A 129 10.93 -4.62 18.89
N ASP A 130 11.37 -5.83 19.17
CA ASP A 130 12.08 -6.65 18.21
C ASP A 130 11.16 -7.72 17.66
N LEU A 131 11.38 -8.06 16.40
CA LEU A 131 10.73 -9.19 15.74
C LEU A 131 11.79 -10.25 15.46
N LYS A 132 11.57 -11.45 15.99
CA LYS A 132 12.39 -12.63 15.71
C LYS A 132 11.63 -13.62 14.86
N LEU A 133 12.29 -14.18 13.85
CA LEU A 133 11.78 -15.34 13.12
C LEU A 133 12.37 -16.61 13.74
N ASP A 134 11.57 -17.44 14.38
CA ASP A 134 12.04 -18.71 14.92
C ASP A 134 12.13 -19.77 13.83
N LYS A 135 11.07 -19.88 13.02
CA LYS A 135 10.97 -20.92 11.99
C LYS A 135 10.07 -20.49 10.85
N PHE A 136 10.45 -20.88 9.65
CA PHE A 136 9.67 -20.80 8.43
C PHE A 136 9.51 -22.22 7.86
N TYR A 137 8.31 -22.59 7.46
CA TYR A 137 8.07 -23.90 6.86
C TYR A 137 6.91 -23.87 5.88
N ILE A 138 6.96 -24.80 4.94
CA ILE A 138 5.97 -24.95 3.88
C ILE A 138 5.21 -26.25 4.13
N GLU A 139 3.89 -26.15 4.18
CA GLU A 139 3.00 -27.29 4.12
C GLU A 139 2.78 -27.63 2.64
N PHE A 140 3.03 -28.89 2.26
CA PHE A 140 2.86 -29.37 0.90
C PHE A 140 1.67 -30.32 0.80
N HIS A 141 1.00 -30.28 -0.35
CA HIS A 141 0.04 -31.29 -0.74
C HIS A 141 0.73 -32.62 -1.06
N HIS A 142 -0.05 -33.70 -1.17
CA HIS A 142 0.47 -35.03 -1.53
C HIS A 142 1.16 -35.06 -2.91
N ASP A 143 0.79 -34.16 -3.81
CA ASP A 143 1.40 -34.01 -5.14
C ASP A 143 2.68 -33.16 -5.13
N GLY A 144 3.13 -32.71 -3.96
CA GLY A 144 4.33 -31.88 -3.78
C GLY A 144 4.12 -30.39 -4.07
N SER A 145 2.90 -29.95 -4.39
CA SER A 145 2.61 -28.53 -4.55
C SER A 145 2.52 -27.81 -3.19
N PRO A 146 2.99 -26.55 -3.07
CA PRO A 146 2.87 -25.79 -1.83
C PRO A 146 1.39 -25.51 -1.49
N ALA A 147 0.95 -25.96 -0.32
CA ALA A 147 -0.39 -25.70 0.21
C ALA A 147 -0.43 -24.41 1.04
N GLN A 148 0.57 -24.19 1.89
CA GLN A 148 0.62 -23.03 2.77
C GLN A 148 2.06 -22.73 3.23
N TYR A 149 2.31 -21.45 3.53
CA TYR A 149 3.57 -20.97 4.08
C TYR A 149 3.33 -20.47 5.50
N TYR A 150 4.14 -20.92 6.46
CA TYR A 150 4.04 -20.55 7.86
C TYR A 150 5.33 -19.89 8.32
N ALA A 151 5.21 -18.91 9.22
CA ALA A 151 6.33 -18.36 9.96
C ALA A 151 5.97 -18.21 11.43
N ASP A 152 6.77 -18.82 12.29
CA ASP A 152 6.69 -18.70 13.74
C ASP A 152 7.49 -17.46 14.15
N LEU A 153 6.77 -16.44 14.62
CA LEU A 153 7.35 -15.14 14.99
C LEU A 153 7.26 -14.93 16.50
N GLN A 154 8.32 -14.35 17.06
CA GLN A 154 8.28 -13.78 18.41
C GLN A 154 8.40 -12.26 18.35
N VAL A 155 7.64 -11.60 19.21
CA VAL A 155 7.80 -10.19 19.52
C VAL A 155 8.48 -10.08 20.88
N LEU A 156 9.61 -9.39 20.92
CA LEU A 156 10.43 -9.21 22.11
C LEU A 156 10.37 -7.73 22.53
N GLU A 157 10.18 -7.47 23.82
CA GLU A 157 10.38 -6.14 24.41
C GLU A 157 11.59 -6.23 25.37
N GLY A 158 12.77 -5.87 24.87
CA GLY A 158 14.04 -6.20 25.54
C GLY A 158 14.28 -7.71 25.53
N ASP A 159 14.68 -8.27 26.67
CA ASP A 159 14.97 -9.72 26.80
C ASP A 159 13.72 -10.60 27.00
N LYS A 160 12.51 -10.00 26.96
CA LYS A 160 11.27 -10.71 27.25
C LYS A 160 10.43 -10.94 26.00
N THR A 161 10.08 -12.21 25.75
CA THR A 161 9.05 -12.57 24.78
C THR A 161 7.68 -12.13 25.26
N THR A 162 7.09 -11.18 24.53
CA THR A 162 5.79 -10.58 24.84
C THR A 162 4.66 -11.23 24.03
N LEU A 163 4.98 -11.76 22.85
CA LEU A 163 4.02 -12.46 22.00
C LEU A 163 4.74 -13.49 21.13
N GLU A 164 4.16 -14.69 21.03
CA GLU A 164 4.52 -15.70 20.03
C GLU A 164 3.32 -15.90 19.10
N LYS A 165 3.55 -15.88 17.78
CA LYS A 165 2.48 -16.07 16.80
C LYS A 165 3.01 -16.72 15.54
N THR A 166 2.40 -17.84 15.17
CA THR A 166 2.49 -18.38 13.81
C THR A 166 1.62 -17.57 12.86
N ILE A 167 2.23 -16.98 11.84
CA ILE A 167 1.53 -16.31 10.74
C ILE A 167 1.57 -17.16 9.48
N LYS A 168 0.62 -16.90 8.58
CA LYS A 168 0.55 -17.53 7.25
C LYS A 168 0.08 -16.53 6.21
N VAL A 169 0.13 -16.89 4.94
CA VAL A 169 -0.31 -16.01 3.84
C VAL A 169 -1.74 -15.53 4.10
N ASN A 170 -1.99 -14.22 3.97
CA ASN A 170 -3.24 -13.52 4.27
C ASN A 170 -3.66 -13.46 5.76
N TYR A 171 -2.88 -14.01 6.69
CA TYR A 171 -3.15 -13.95 8.13
C TYR A 171 -1.96 -13.31 8.87
N PRO A 172 -1.86 -11.97 8.86
CA PRO A 172 -0.69 -11.25 9.37
C PRO A 172 -0.60 -11.24 10.90
N LEU A 173 0.61 -10.95 11.40
CA LEU A 173 0.84 -10.49 12.77
C LEU A 173 0.51 -9.00 12.83
N VAL A 174 -0.23 -8.59 13.86
CA VAL A 174 -0.52 -7.18 14.13
C VAL A 174 -0.06 -6.90 15.56
N TYR A 175 0.89 -5.99 15.71
CA TYR A 175 1.44 -5.62 17.01
C TYR A 175 1.78 -4.12 17.03
N ASN A 176 1.38 -3.41 18.09
CA ASN A 176 1.63 -1.98 18.27
C ASN A 176 1.35 -1.10 17.01
N GLY A 177 0.26 -1.40 16.30
CA GLY A 177 -0.14 -0.65 15.09
C GLY A 177 0.62 -1.03 13.81
N VAL A 178 1.60 -1.93 13.88
CA VAL A 178 2.34 -2.47 12.74
C VAL A 178 1.72 -3.79 12.30
N LYS A 179 1.64 -4.02 10.98
CA LYS A 179 1.18 -5.28 10.39
C LYS A 179 2.34 -5.93 9.62
N PHE A 180 2.63 -7.18 9.95
CA PHE A 180 3.64 -7.98 9.28
C PHE A 180 2.98 -8.98 8.34
N TYR A 181 3.27 -8.85 7.05
CA TYR A 181 2.78 -9.73 5.99
C TYR A 181 3.94 -10.53 5.41
N GLN A 182 3.69 -11.79 5.09
CA GLN A 182 4.59 -12.58 4.26
C GLN A 182 4.35 -12.20 2.79
N SER A 183 5.41 -11.76 2.11
CA SER A 183 5.38 -11.43 0.68
C SER A 183 6.23 -12.36 -0.18
N SER A 184 7.31 -12.91 0.37
CA SER A 184 8.24 -13.83 -0.31
C SER A 184 9.05 -14.61 0.73
N TYR A 185 9.56 -15.78 0.34
CA TYR A 185 10.45 -16.63 1.13
C TYR A 185 11.88 -16.72 0.56
N GLY A 186 12.19 -15.93 -0.47
CA GLY A 186 13.52 -15.92 -1.10
C GLY A 186 13.91 -17.26 -1.72
N TYR A 187 15.21 -17.51 -1.84
CA TYR A 187 15.78 -18.73 -2.45
C TYR A 187 16.61 -19.56 -1.47
N LEU A 188 16.49 -19.33 -0.15
CA LEU A 188 17.17 -20.16 0.84
C LEU A 188 16.52 -21.54 0.81
N THR A 189 17.17 -22.49 0.15
CA THR A 189 16.68 -23.86 -0.02
C THR A 189 17.61 -24.81 0.71
N GLU A 190 17.15 -25.30 1.85
CA GLU A 190 17.77 -26.44 2.50
C GLU A 190 17.40 -27.70 1.71
N VAL A 191 18.31 -28.19 0.87
CA VAL A 191 18.10 -29.42 0.12
C VAL A 191 18.49 -30.59 1.01
N LEU A 192 17.51 -31.30 1.56
CA LEU A 192 17.71 -32.58 2.23
C LEU A 192 17.93 -33.66 1.17
N VAL A 193 19.19 -33.95 0.86
CA VAL A 193 19.54 -35.09 0.00
C VAL A 193 19.37 -36.36 0.84
N ARG A 194 18.31 -37.11 0.56
CA ARG A 194 18.10 -38.44 1.11
C ARG A 194 18.81 -39.45 0.20
N ASP A 195 20.13 -39.54 0.34
CA ASP A 195 20.84 -40.76 -0.08
C ASP A 195 20.29 -41.91 0.76
N GLY A 196 20.25 -43.14 0.25
CA GLY A 196 19.58 -44.29 0.87
C GLY A 196 20.09 -44.75 2.24
N GLU A 197 20.83 -43.90 2.97
CA GLU A 197 21.16 -44.02 4.39
C GLU A 197 20.30 -43.04 5.19
N GLU A 198 19.69 -43.50 6.28
CA GLU A 198 18.59 -42.88 7.04
C GLU A 198 18.86 -41.50 7.70
N THR A 199 19.95 -40.79 7.35
CA THR A 199 20.28 -39.48 7.94
C THR A 199 20.05 -38.34 6.93
N PRO A 200 19.09 -37.44 7.18
CA PRO A 200 18.93 -36.22 6.38
C PRO A 200 20.17 -35.33 6.54
N ARG A 201 20.80 -34.93 5.43
CA ARG A 201 21.87 -33.92 5.43
C ARG A 201 21.34 -32.60 4.89
N THR A 202 21.39 -31.56 5.72
CA THR A 202 21.22 -30.15 5.37
C THR A 202 22.35 -29.70 4.44
N LEU A 203 22.04 -29.28 3.22
CA LEU A 203 22.97 -28.50 2.39
C LEU A 203 22.51 -27.03 2.39
N LEU A 204 23.42 -26.14 2.79
CA LEU A 204 23.22 -24.69 2.95
C LEU A 204 23.22 -23.93 1.62
#